data_AF-A0A097ANK4-F1
#
_entry.id   AF-A0A097ANK4-F1
#
_cell.length_a   1.000
_cell.length_b   1.000
_cell.length_c   1.000
_cell.angle_alpha   90.00
_cell.angle_beta   90.00
_cell.angle_gamma   90.00
#
_symmetry.space_group_name_H-M   'P 1'
#
loop_
_entity.id
_entity.type
_entity.pdbx_description
1 polymer ?
#
loop_
_entity_poly.entity_id
_entity_poly.type
_entity_poly.pdbx_seq_one_letter_code
_entity_poly.pdbx_strand_id
1 'polypeptide(L)'
;MRKLYIAAIVIILLTPLGLLAPGSAWGEWGLDEIKSMIGYVPEGMSRFSEVIKAILPDYSIPGFDSNFFQQALGYIFSAVVGIAAIVLIFAILGRIMGKPQKKNE
;
A
#
# COMPACT_ATOMS: atom_id res chain seq x y z
N MET A 1 3.82 -2.68 27.92
CA MET A 1 3.33 -1.55 27.09
C MET A 1 4.45 -0.61 26.63
N ARG A 2 5.20 0.08 27.50
CA ARG A 2 6.24 1.07 27.09
C ARG A 2 7.26 0.54 26.08
N LYS A 3 7.77 -0.69 26.27
CA LYS A 3 8.73 -1.32 25.34
C LYS A 3 8.14 -1.58 23.95
N LEU A 4 6.85 -1.92 23.87
CA LEU A 4 6.17 -2.17 22.59
C LEU A 4 5.99 -0.87 21.80
N TYR A 5 5.66 0.23 22.47
CA TYR A 5 5.59 1.55 21.81
C TYR A 5 6.95 2.01 21.28
N ILE A 6 8.02 1.79 22.06
CA ILE A 6 9.39 2.10 21.60
C ILE A 6 9.72 1.26 20.36
N ALA A 7 9.47 -0.05 20.39
CA ALA A 7 9.69 -0.91 19.23
C ALA A 7 8.87 -0.47 18.01
N ALA A 8 7.60 -0.11 18.19
CA ALA A 8 6.74 0.38 17.12
C ALA A 8 7.26 1.69 16.51
N ILE A 9 7.68 2.65 17.33
CA ILE A 9 8.27 3.91 16.85
C ILE A 9 9.55 3.64 16.05
N VAL A 10 10.42 2.76 16.55
CA VAL A 10 11.65 2.39 15.84
C VAL A 10 11.31 1.79 14.47
N ILE A 11 10.36 0.87 14.39
CA ILE A 11 9.94 0.28 13.11
C ILE A 11 9.41 1.37 12.16
N ILE A 12 8.51 2.25 12.63
CA ILE A 12 7.94 3.33 11.82
C ILE A 12 9.04 4.23 11.22
N LEU A 13 10.05 4.58 12.02
CA LEU A 13 11.16 5.42 11.56
C LEU A 13 12.08 4.71 10.57
N LEU A 14 12.20 3.39 10.66
CA LEU A 14 13.00 2.58 9.73
C LEU A 14 12.24 2.24 8.43
N THR A 15 10.91 2.19 8.44
CA THR A 15 10.08 1.91 7.25
C THR A 15 10.45 2.72 6.00
N PRO A 16 10.64 4.06 6.04
CA PRO A 16 10.95 4.82 4.83
C PRO A 16 12.34 4.51 4.25
N LEU A 17 13.23 3.82 4.96
CA LEU A 17 14.53 3.40 4.41
C LEU A 17 14.37 2.45 3.22
N GLY A 18 13.24 1.74 3.13
CA GLY A 18 12.92 0.90 1.98
C GLY A 18 12.80 1.68 0.68
N LEU A 19 12.47 2.97 0.71
CA LEU A 19 12.41 3.83 -0.48
C LEU A 19 13.78 4.08 -1.12
N LEU A 20 14.87 3.84 -0.39
CA LEU A 20 16.23 3.95 -0.89
C LEU A 20 16.72 2.64 -1.53
N ALA A 21 15.96 1.55 -1.41
CA ALA A 21 16.32 0.28 -2.00
C ALA A 21 16.20 0.35 -3.53
N PRO A 22 17.12 -0.28 -4.28
CA PRO A 22 17.02 -0.33 -5.72
C PRO A 22 15.90 -1.28 -6.18
N GLY A 23 15.27 -0.94 -7.30
CA GLY A 23 14.18 -1.73 -7.90
C GLY A 23 12.80 -1.42 -7.33
N SER A 24 11.78 -2.09 -7.86
CA SER A 24 10.40 -1.91 -7.40
C SER A 24 10.17 -2.51 -6.01
N ALA A 25 9.16 -1.99 -5.32
CA ALA A 25 8.73 -2.55 -4.05
C ALA A 25 8.27 -4.00 -4.22
N TRP A 26 8.47 -4.81 -3.18
CA TRP A 26 8.08 -6.22 -3.21
C TRP A 26 6.57 -6.35 -3.44
N GLY A 27 6.19 -7.05 -4.50
CA GLY A 27 4.80 -7.24 -4.91
C GLY A 27 4.29 -6.22 -5.93
N GLU A 28 5.07 -5.20 -6.27
CA GLU A 28 4.69 -4.13 -7.22
C GLU A 28 5.41 -4.26 -8.57
N TRP A 29 6.02 -5.41 -8.87
CA TRP A 29 6.71 -5.61 -10.13
C TRP A 29 5.77 -5.51 -11.33
N GLY A 30 6.19 -4.74 -12.33
CA GLY A 30 5.51 -4.67 -13.62
C GLY A 30 5.81 -5.88 -14.52
N LEU A 31 5.01 -6.05 -15.58
CA LEU A 31 5.20 -7.12 -16.57
C LEU A 31 6.60 -7.08 -17.21
N ASP A 32 7.09 -5.88 -17.54
CA ASP A 32 8.39 -5.69 -18.16
C ASP A 32 9.54 -6.04 -17.21
N GLU A 33 9.39 -5.74 -15.93
CA GLU A 33 10.37 -6.05 -14.89
C GLU A 33 10.43 -7.56 -14.63
N ILE A 34 9.28 -8.23 -14.58
CA ILE A 34 9.22 -9.69 -14.48
C ILE A 34 9.86 -10.33 -15.72
N LYS A 35 9.54 -9.84 -16.91
CA LYS A 35 10.14 -10.34 -18.15
C LYS A 35 11.66 -10.18 -18.15
N SER A 36 12.19 -9.07 -17.63
CA SER A 36 13.64 -8.85 -17.55
C SER A 36 14.31 -9.73 -16.49
N MET A 37 13.62 -10.03 -15.38
CA MET A 37 14.14 -10.89 -14.31
C MET A 37 14.16 -12.38 -14.65
N ILE A 38 13.07 -12.89 -15.26
CA ILE A 38 12.89 -14.35 -15.47
C ILE A 38 12.80 -14.75 -16.96
N GLY A 39 12.87 -13.79 -17.88
CA GLY A 39 12.92 -14.03 -19.33
C GLY A 39 11.56 -14.17 -20.03
N TYR A 40 10.44 -14.19 -19.29
CA TYR A 40 9.09 -14.25 -19.86
C TYR A 40 8.05 -13.60 -18.92
N VAL A 41 6.86 -13.34 -19.45
CA VAL A 41 5.71 -12.85 -18.67
C VAL A 41 4.79 -14.02 -18.34
N PRO A 42 4.53 -14.34 -17.06
CA PRO A 42 3.55 -15.35 -16.69
C PRO A 42 2.15 -14.99 -17.21
N GLU A 43 1.48 -15.96 -17.82
CA GLU A 43 0.16 -15.74 -18.47
C GLU A 43 -0.88 -15.15 -17.50
N GLY A 44 -0.92 -15.66 -16.26
CA GLY A 44 -1.82 -15.13 -15.24
C GLY A 44 -1.57 -13.64 -14.98
N MET A 45 -0.31 -13.23 -14.90
CA MET A 45 0.05 -11.83 -14.66
C MET A 45 -0.39 -10.93 -15.81
N SER A 46 -0.15 -11.36 -17.07
CA SER A 46 -0.62 -10.66 -18.27
C SER A 46 -2.14 -10.49 -18.30
N ARG A 47 -2.88 -11.53 -17.89
CA ARG A 47 -4.34 -11.48 -17.87
C ARG A 47 -4.87 -10.55 -16.77
N PHE A 48 -4.29 -10.60 -15.58
CA PHE A 48 -4.76 -9.77 -14.46
C PHE A 48 -4.36 -8.31 -14.59
N SER A 49 -3.22 -7.99 -15.23
CA SER A 49 -2.79 -6.60 -15.44
C SER A 49 -3.75 -5.81 -16.34
N GLU A 50 -4.45 -6.47 -17.26
CA GLU A 50 -5.44 -5.80 -18.12
C GLU A 50 -6.76 -5.54 -17.37
N VAL A 51 -7.13 -6.45 -16.47
CA VAL A 51 -8.42 -6.44 -15.76
C VAL A 51 -8.37 -5.60 -14.49
N ILE A 52 -7.26 -5.67 -13.75
CA ILE A 52 -7.09 -4.99 -12.47
C ILE A 52 -6.18 -3.79 -12.67
N LYS A 53 -6.77 -2.59 -12.71
CA LYS A 53 -6.04 -1.33 -12.78
C LYS A 53 -5.91 -0.74 -11.38
N ALA A 54 -4.70 -0.29 -11.05
CA ALA A 54 -4.45 0.44 -9.81
C ALA A 54 -5.23 1.76 -9.79
N ILE A 55 -5.80 2.12 -8.64
CA ILE A 55 -6.54 3.37 -8.45
C ILE A 55 -5.59 4.58 -8.45
N LEU A 56 -4.43 4.43 -7.81
CA LEU A 56 -3.36 5.42 -7.76
C LEU A 56 -2.04 4.73 -8.17
N PRO A 57 -1.73 4.68 -9.47
CA PRO A 57 -0.49 4.06 -9.94
C PRO A 57 0.72 4.81 -9.38
N ASP A 58 1.75 4.06 -8.99
CA ASP A 58 2.98 4.56 -8.39
C ASP A 58 2.75 5.47 -7.16
N TYR A 59 1.61 5.31 -6.49
CA TYR A 59 1.18 6.17 -5.37
C TYR A 59 1.09 7.67 -5.72
N SER A 60 0.98 7.99 -7.01
CA SER A 60 0.93 9.35 -7.52
C SER A 60 -0.51 9.84 -7.70
N ILE A 61 -0.68 11.16 -7.74
CA ILE A 61 -1.97 11.80 -8.05
C ILE A 61 -1.81 12.53 -9.38
N PRO A 62 -2.72 12.32 -10.34
CA PRO A 62 -2.68 13.03 -11.61
C PRO A 62 -2.58 14.55 -11.40
N GLY A 63 -1.51 15.16 -11.93
CA GLY A 63 -1.26 16.60 -11.80
C GLY A 63 -0.35 16.99 -10.62
N PHE A 64 0.16 16.04 -9.84
CA PHE A 64 1.17 16.27 -8.79
C PHE A 64 2.55 15.75 -9.17
N ASP A 65 2.93 15.94 -10.44
CA ASP A 65 4.14 15.35 -11.01
C ASP A 65 5.25 16.39 -11.22
N SER A 66 4.96 17.68 -11.01
CA SER A 66 5.78 18.81 -11.50
C SER A 66 7.06 19.05 -10.69
N ASN A 67 7.08 18.69 -9.41
CA ASN A 67 8.24 18.86 -8.55
C ASN A 67 8.22 17.89 -7.37
N PHE A 68 9.35 17.80 -6.65
CA PHE A 68 9.51 16.90 -5.52
C PHE A 68 8.43 17.06 -4.45
N PHE A 69 8.05 18.31 -4.12
CA PHE A 69 7.05 18.55 -3.09
C PHE A 69 5.66 18.06 -3.50
N GLN A 70 5.29 18.24 -4.77
CA GLN A 70 4.02 17.71 -5.29
C GLN A 70 4.01 16.19 -5.28
N GLN A 71 5.09 15.55 -5.74
CA GLN A 71 5.18 14.08 -5.74
C GLN A 71 5.13 13.52 -4.31
N ALA A 72 5.86 14.14 -3.38
CA ALA A 72 5.84 13.75 -1.97
C ALA A 72 4.44 13.93 -1.34
N LEU A 73 3.74 15.03 -1.67
CA LEU A 73 2.37 15.25 -1.22
C LEU A 73 1.40 14.22 -1.81
N GLY A 74 1.52 13.90 -3.10
CA GLY A 74 0.75 12.86 -3.77
C GLY A 74 0.93 11.49 -3.09
N TYR A 75 2.19 11.13 -2.82
CA TYR A 75 2.55 9.88 -2.14
C TYR A 75 1.95 9.79 -0.74
N ILE A 76 2.11 10.84 0.08
CA ILE A 76 1.55 10.87 1.44
C ILE A 76 0.03 10.82 1.41
N PHE A 77 -0.60 11.54 0.49
CA PHE A 77 -2.05 11.51 0.32
C PHE A 77 -2.53 10.11 -0.07
N SER A 78 -1.85 9.43 -0.99
CA SER A 78 -2.15 8.04 -1.36
C SER A 78 -2.09 7.12 -0.13
N ALA A 79 -1.09 7.29 0.74
CA ALA A 79 -0.99 6.54 2.00
C ALA A 79 -2.18 6.80 2.93
N VAL A 80 -2.60 8.06 3.09
CA VAL A 80 -3.77 8.43 3.91
C VAL A 80 -5.06 7.81 3.36
N VAL A 81 -5.26 7.86 2.04
CA VAL A 81 -6.42 7.25 1.37
C VAL A 81 -6.42 5.73 1.57
N GLY A 82 -5.26 5.08 1.42
CA GLY A 82 -5.11 3.64 1.65
C GLY A 82 -5.46 3.25 3.09
N ILE A 83 -4.93 3.98 4.09
CA ILE A 83 -5.26 3.75 5.50
C ILE A 83 -6.75 3.96 5.76
N ALA A 84 -7.34 5.03 5.23
CA ALA A 84 -8.77 5.30 5.37
C ALA A 84 -9.63 4.18 4.76
N ALA A 85 -9.27 3.68 3.59
CA ALA A 85 -9.95 2.56 2.94
C ALA A 85 -9.86 1.28 3.77
N ILE A 86 -8.68 0.94 4.29
CA ILE A 86 -8.49 -0.22 5.17
C ILE A 86 -9.37 -0.09 6.43
N VAL A 87 -9.31 1.05 7.12
CA VAL A 87 -10.13 1.30 8.33
C VAL A 87 -11.62 1.19 8.01
N LEU A 88 -12.07 1.75 6.89
CA LEU A 88 -13.46 1.68 6.45
C LEU A 88 -13.90 0.24 6.18
N ILE A 89 -13.10 -0.54 5.45
CA ILE A 89 -13.39 -1.96 5.16
C ILE A 89 -13.53 -2.75 6.46
N PHE A 90 -12.56 -2.61 7.38
CA PHE A 90 -12.62 -3.32 8.66
C PHE A 90 -13.76 -2.84 9.56
N ALA A 91 -14.12 -1.56 9.53
CA ALA A 91 -15.27 -1.05 10.25
C ALA A 91 -16.59 -1.63 9.71
N ILE A 92 -16.73 -1.75 8.39
CA ILE A 92 -17.90 -2.36 7.75
C ILE A 92 -17.97 -3.85 8.09
N LEU A 93 -16.87 -4.59 7.90
CA LEU A 93 -16.80 -6.02 8.24
C LEU A 93 -17.10 -6.25 9.72
N GLY A 94 -16.56 -5.41 10.60
CA GLY A 94 -16.81 -5.45 12.04
C GLY A 94 -18.29 -5.22 12.39
N ARG A 95 -19.00 -4.36 11.66
CA ARG A 95 -20.46 -4.17 11.85
C ARG A 95 -21.28 -5.35 11.35
N ILE A 96 -20.87 -5.98 10.25
CA ILE A 96 -21.60 -7.12 9.66
C ILE A 96 -21.37 -8.40 10.46
N MET A 97 -20.13 -8.63 10.89
CA MET A 97 -19.70 -9.88 11.54
C MET A 97 -19.67 -9.78 13.08
N GLY A 98 -19.71 -8.56 13.62
CA GLY A 98 -19.68 -8.31 15.06
C GLY A 98 -20.92 -8.86 15.73
N LYS A 99 -20.77 -9.96 16.47
CA LYS A 99 -21.81 -10.43 17.38
C LYS A 99 -22.08 -9.34 18.42
N PRO A 100 -23.35 -9.05 18.78
CA PRO A 100 -23.65 -8.10 19.85
C PRO A 100 -22.93 -8.56 21.12
N GLN A 101 -22.00 -7.73 21.61
CA GLN A 101 -21.37 -8.00 22.89
C GLN A 101 -22.45 -7.90 23.97
N LYS A 102 -22.77 -9.02 24.61
CA LYS A 102 -23.52 -9.02 25.86
C LYS A 102 -22.64 -8.28 26.87
N LYS A 103 -23.07 -7.08 27.24
CA LYS A 103 -22.48 -6.31 28.33
C LYS A 103 -22.71 -7.14 29.60
N ASN A 104 -21.69 -7.87 30.04
CA ASN A 104 -21.72 -8.50 31.35
C ASN A 104 -21.58 -7.37 32.37
N GLU A 105 -22.66 -7.12 33.10
CA GLU A 105 -22.71 -6.23 34.27
C GLU A 105 -21.81 -6.74 35.40
#